data_AF-A0A2T8IN12-F1
#
_entry.id   AF-A0A2T8IN12-F1
#
_cell.length_a   1.000
_cell.length_b   1.000
_cell.length_c   1.000
_cell.angle_alpha   90.00
_cell.angle_beta   90.00
_cell.angle_gamma   90.00
#
_symmetry.space_group_name_H-M   'P 1'
#
loop_
_entity.id
_entity.type
_entity.pdbx_description
1 polymer ?
#
loop_
_entity_poly.entity_id
_entity_poly.type
_entity_poly.pdbx_seq_one_letter_code
_entity_poly.pdbx_strand_id
1 'polypeptide(L)'
;MQSALFTQLIVPMAKVPRQVLRLLKIHLNKLNDPSLDLPQRQRTGDAILCMLGDMKTSFNDALKSTEPLPLPHVTPPAEIFASLQMIPDVARCDMLKSYGKLILNECLFQALMELPMDTKKEWLLMLNEKNSN
;
A
#
# COMPACT_ATOMS: atom_id res chain seq x y z
N MET A 1 1.82 -8.58 47.09
CA MET A 1 0.90 -7.64 46.41
C MET A 1 1.09 -7.80 44.92
N GLN A 2 0.00 -7.66 44.16
CA GLN A 2 -0.21 -7.97 42.73
C GLN A 2 -0.37 -9.48 42.48
N SER A 3 -1.53 -10.14 42.39
CA SER A 3 -2.91 -9.81 41.99
C SER A 3 -3.02 -9.01 40.69
N ALA A 4 -3.65 -9.65 39.69
CA ALA A 4 -3.84 -9.16 38.32
C ALA A 4 -2.49 -9.07 37.58
N LEU A 5 -2.15 -9.97 36.67
CA LEU A 5 -2.61 -9.87 35.28
C LEU A 5 -2.36 -11.17 34.48
N PHE A 6 -2.36 -12.36 35.10
CA PHE A 6 -2.30 -13.62 34.34
C PHE A 6 -3.69 -14.09 33.87
N THR A 7 -4.53 -13.15 33.46
CA THR A 7 -5.91 -13.41 33.05
C THR A 7 -6.32 -12.53 31.87
N GLN A 8 -5.41 -12.21 30.94
CA GLN A 8 -5.79 -11.50 29.70
C GLN A 8 -5.04 -11.99 28.46
N LEU A 9 -4.98 -13.31 28.24
CA LEU A 9 -4.96 -13.82 26.86
C LEU A 9 -5.64 -15.19 26.74
N ILE A 10 -6.78 -15.36 27.44
CA ILE A 10 -7.77 -16.34 27.01
C ILE A 10 -8.53 -15.67 25.87
N VAL A 11 -7.98 -15.79 24.65
CA VAL A 11 -8.75 -15.53 23.44
C VAL A 11 -9.96 -16.47 23.50
N PRO A 12 -11.21 -15.97 23.40
CA PRO A 12 -12.36 -16.84 23.37
C PRO A 12 -12.18 -17.79 22.19
N MET A 13 -12.14 -19.09 22.48
CA MET A 13 -12.27 -20.18 21.50
C MET A 13 -13.68 -20.16 20.90
N ALA A 14 -14.03 -19.06 20.24
CA ALA A 14 -15.23 -18.89 19.46
C ALA A 14 -15.07 -19.76 18.20
N LYS A 15 -15.58 -20.99 18.31
CA LYS A 15 -16.04 -21.84 17.20
C LYS A 15 -15.14 -21.82 15.96
N VAL A 16 -13.91 -22.33 16.07
CA VAL A 16 -13.12 -22.68 14.86
C VAL A 16 -13.96 -23.65 14.02
N PRO A 17 -14.34 -23.29 12.78
CA PRO A 17 -15.15 -24.16 11.95
C PRO A 17 -14.45 -25.51 11.77
N ARG A 18 -15.18 -26.62 11.88
CA ARG A 18 -14.60 -27.97 11.76
C ARG A 18 -13.84 -28.18 10.43
N GLN A 19 -14.15 -27.40 9.41
CA GLN A 19 -13.42 -27.34 8.14
C GLN A 19 -12.04 -26.72 8.29
N VAL A 20 -11.91 -25.62 9.04
CA VAL A 20 -10.62 -24.96 9.32
C VAL A 20 -9.74 -25.89 10.16
N LEU A 21 -10.29 -26.58 11.16
CA LEU A 21 -9.52 -27.55 11.94
C LEU A 21 -9.05 -28.74 11.08
N ARG A 22 -9.86 -29.19 10.11
CA ARG A 22 -9.45 -30.22 9.14
C ARG A 22 -8.34 -29.72 8.22
N LEU A 23 -8.44 -28.50 7.70
CA LEU A 23 -7.40 -27.88 6.87
C LEU A 23 -6.08 -27.70 7.62
N LEU A 24 -6.14 -27.24 8.87
CA LEU A 24 -4.97 -27.08 9.73
C LEU A 24 -4.33 -28.44 10.05
N LYS A 25 -5.13 -29.49 10.25
CA LYS A 25 -4.64 -30.85 10.48
C LYS A 25 -4.03 -31.47 9.23
N ILE A 26 -4.57 -31.20 8.05
CA ILE A 26 -3.96 -31.59 6.77
C ILE A 26 -2.63 -30.87 6.56
N HIS A 27 -2.56 -29.56 6.82
CA HIS A 27 -1.32 -28.79 6.70
C HIS A 27 -0.24 -29.24 7.70
N LEU A 28 -0.62 -29.53 8.95
CA LEU A 28 0.30 -30.04 9.97
C LEU A 28 0.79 -31.46 9.63
N ASN A 29 -0.09 -32.34 9.15
CA ASN A 29 0.33 -33.68 8.71
C ASN A 29 1.24 -33.62 7.45
N LYS A 30 1.01 -32.65 6.55
CA LYS A 30 1.88 -32.43 5.37
C LYS A 30 3.26 -31.89 5.73
N LEU A 31 3.43 -31.30 6.90
CA LEU A 31 4.74 -30.87 7.43
C LEU A 31 5.49 -32.01 8.14
N ASN A 32 4.82 -33.13 8.42
CA ASN A 32 5.39 -34.28 9.13
C ASN A 32 5.73 -35.48 8.23
N ASP A 33 5.57 -35.36 6.90
CA ASP A 33 6.03 -36.38 5.95
C ASP A 33 7.46 -36.04 5.48
N PRO A 34 8.50 -36.80 5.90
CA PRO A 34 9.88 -36.61 5.42
C PRO A 34 10.12 -37.14 3.99
N SER A 35 9.07 -37.36 3.19
CA SER A 35 9.17 -37.92 1.84
C SER A 35 8.37 -37.11 0.82
N LEU A 36 8.75 -35.85 0.62
CA LEU A 36 8.42 -35.09 -0.58
C LEU A 36 9.69 -35.03 -1.45
N ASP A 37 9.96 -36.13 -2.14
CA ASP A 37 10.91 -36.13 -3.25
C ASP A 37 10.28 -35.34 -4.41
N LEU A 38 10.60 -34.04 -4.44
CA LEU A 38 10.23 -33.11 -5.50
C LEU A 38 11.44 -33.03 -6.45
N PRO A 39 11.41 -33.66 -7.63
CA PRO A 39 12.40 -33.33 -8.64
C PRO A 39 12.09 -31.90 -9.11
N GLN A 40 13.12 -31.04 -9.07
CA GLN A 40 13.13 -29.67 -9.61
C GLN A 40 12.69 -28.52 -8.67
N ARG A 41 13.00 -28.61 -7.36
CA ARG A 41 12.96 -27.42 -6.47
C ARG A 41 14.27 -26.61 -6.44
N GLN A 42 15.41 -27.25 -6.74
CA GLN A 42 16.74 -26.62 -6.73
C GLN A 42 16.86 -25.52 -7.81
N ARG A 43 16.48 -25.82 -9.06
CA ARG A 43 16.70 -24.91 -10.19
C ARG A 43 15.94 -23.58 -10.09
N THR A 44 14.74 -23.59 -9.52
CA THR A 44 13.93 -22.36 -9.33
C THR A 44 14.43 -21.56 -8.12
N GLY A 45 14.86 -22.21 -7.05
CA GLY A 45 15.44 -21.56 -5.88
C GLY A 45 16.73 -20.81 -6.22
N ASP A 46 17.61 -21.46 -6.98
CA ASP A 46 18.88 -20.87 -7.41
C ASP A 46 18.65 -19.65 -8.31
N ALA A 47 17.70 -19.72 -9.25
CA ALA A 47 17.34 -18.58 -10.10
C ALA A 47 16.81 -17.37 -9.30
N ILE A 48 15.99 -17.60 -8.27
CA ILE A 48 15.49 -16.53 -7.40
C ILE A 48 16.63 -15.91 -6.59
N LEU A 49 17.53 -16.74 -6.04
CA LEU A 49 18.69 -16.27 -5.29
C LEU A 49 19.65 -15.46 -6.16
N CYS A 50 19.87 -15.88 -7.42
CA CYS A 50 20.65 -15.11 -8.38
C CYS A 50 20.01 -13.74 -8.65
N MET A 51 18.71 -13.68 -8.98
CA MET A 51 18.02 -12.41 -9.23
C MET A 51 18.07 -11.47 -8.01
N LEU A 52 17.96 -12.01 -6.80
CA LEU A 52 18.08 -11.22 -5.58
C LEU A 52 19.51 -10.70 -5.36
N GLY A 53 20.51 -11.50 -5.70
CA GLY A 53 21.92 -11.10 -5.73
C GLY A 53 22.15 -9.93 -6.68
N ASP A 54 21.63 -10.03 -7.90
CA ASP A 54 21.78 -9.01 -8.95
C ASP A 54 21.07 -7.70 -8.58
N MET A 55 19.89 -7.78 -7.95
CA MET A 55 19.21 -6.58 -7.42
C MET A 55 20.02 -5.92 -6.31
N LYS A 56 20.61 -6.72 -5.40
CA LYS A 56 21.41 -6.20 -4.30
C LYS A 56 22.68 -5.51 -4.81
N THR A 57 23.35 -6.05 -5.83
CA THR A 57 24.52 -5.41 -6.44
C THR A 57 24.12 -4.13 -7.16
N SER A 58 23.08 -4.17 -8.00
CA SER A 58 22.55 -3.00 -8.70
C SER A 58 22.16 -1.87 -7.74
N PHE A 59 21.50 -2.19 -6.63
CA PHE A 59 21.16 -1.20 -5.61
C PHE A 59 22.39 -0.59 -4.92
N ASN A 60 23.41 -1.40 -4.60
CA ASN A 60 24.65 -0.90 -4.03
C ASN A 60 25.42 0.00 -5.00
N ASP A 61 25.42 -0.34 -6.29
CA ASP A 61 26.04 0.48 -7.32
C ASP A 61 25.29 1.80 -7.49
N ALA A 62 23.94 1.77 -7.45
CA ALA A 62 23.12 2.98 -7.46
C ALA A 62 23.39 3.89 -6.25
N LEU A 63 23.59 3.34 -5.04
CA LEU A 63 23.96 4.11 -3.86
C LEU A 63 25.37 4.72 -3.92
N LYS A 64 26.29 4.06 -4.62
CA LYS A 64 27.66 4.56 -4.84
C LYS A 64 27.74 5.54 -6.01
N SER A 65 26.72 5.57 -6.86
CA SER A 65 26.64 6.53 -7.95
C SER A 65 26.57 7.95 -7.39
N THR A 66 27.45 8.81 -7.89
CA THR A 66 27.44 10.25 -7.65
C THR A 66 26.58 11.00 -8.68
N GLU A 67 25.96 10.29 -9.62
CA GLU A 67 25.01 10.90 -10.56
C GLU A 67 23.78 11.38 -9.78
N PRO A 68 23.40 12.67 -9.88
CA PRO A 68 22.20 13.16 -9.23
C PRO A 68 20.98 12.42 -9.80
N LEU A 69 20.29 11.67 -8.95
CA LEU A 69 19.00 11.11 -9.32
C LEU A 69 18.05 12.29 -9.64
N PRO A 70 17.25 12.23 -10.73
CA PRO A 70 16.21 13.20 -10.94
C PRO A 70 15.35 13.25 -9.68
N LEU A 71 15.31 14.43 -9.04
CA LEU A 71 14.45 14.65 -7.89
C LEU A 71 13.02 14.35 -8.34
N PRO A 72 12.20 13.71 -7.49
CA PRO A 72 10.78 13.63 -7.74
C PRO A 72 10.29 15.06 -7.97
N HIS A 73 9.69 15.32 -9.13
CA HIS A 73 8.97 16.57 -9.32
C HIS A 73 7.90 16.57 -8.24
N VAL A 74 7.89 17.59 -7.38
CA VAL A 74 6.84 17.79 -6.39
C VAL A 74 6.15 19.09 -6.74
N THR A 75 4.89 18.98 -7.11
CA THR A 75 4.05 20.14 -7.38
C THR A 75 3.98 21.03 -6.13
N PRO A 76 4.34 22.33 -6.22
CA PRO A 76 4.28 23.24 -5.09
C PRO A 76 2.86 23.34 -4.51
N PRO A 77 2.69 23.35 -3.16
CA PRO A 77 1.36 23.47 -2.55
C PRO A 77 0.56 24.69 -3.01
N ALA A 78 1.24 25.81 -3.27
CA ALA A 78 0.61 27.02 -3.79
C ALA A 78 -0.01 26.81 -5.18
N GLU A 79 0.63 26.01 -6.04
CA GLU A 79 0.14 25.69 -7.38
C GLU A 79 -1.09 24.77 -7.33
N ILE A 80 -1.08 23.79 -6.42
CA ILE A 80 -2.25 22.93 -6.16
C ILE A 80 -3.44 23.79 -5.74
N PHE A 81 -3.22 24.73 -4.81
CA PHE A 81 -4.28 25.61 -4.33
C PHE A 81 -4.81 26.54 -5.43
N ALA A 82 -3.92 27.15 -6.22
CA ALA A 82 -4.31 28.00 -7.35
C ALA A 82 -5.13 27.24 -8.40
N SER A 83 -4.73 26.00 -8.72
CA SER A 83 -5.44 25.13 -9.66
C SER A 83 -6.87 24.83 -9.18
N LEU A 84 -7.05 24.61 -7.87
CA LEU A 84 -8.37 24.42 -7.27
C LEU A 84 -9.23 25.68 -7.35
N GLN A 85 -8.64 26.87 -7.18
CA GLN A 85 -9.36 28.15 -7.30
C GLN A 85 -9.86 28.43 -8.72
N MET A 86 -9.26 27.80 -9.74
CA MET A 86 -9.71 27.94 -11.13
C MET A 86 -10.98 27.13 -11.43
N ILE A 87 -11.35 26.17 -10.59
CA ILE A 87 -12.51 25.33 -10.81
C ILE A 87 -13.75 26.09 -10.33
N PRO A 88 -14.72 26.39 -11.22
CA PRO A 88 -15.89 27.17 -10.85
C PRO A 88 -16.83 26.38 -9.92
N ASP A 89 -17.61 27.12 -9.14
CA ASP A 89 -18.73 26.61 -8.33
C ASP A 89 -18.38 25.50 -7.33
N VAL A 90 -17.13 25.42 -6.86
CA VAL A 90 -16.72 24.54 -5.77
C VAL A 90 -16.90 25.27 -4.43
N ALA A 91 -17.67 24.69 -3.51
CA ALA A 91 -17.82 25.26 -2.18
C ALA A 91 -16.47 25.28 -1.45
N ARG A 92 -16.19 26.35 -0.69
CA ARG A 92 -14.92 26.52 0.03
C ARG A 92 -14.53 25.31 0.89
N CYS A 93 -15.52 24.69 1.56
CA CYS A 93 -15.28 23.51 2.38
C CYS A 93 -14.81 22.31 1.56
N ASP A 94 -15.40 22.07 0.39
CA ASP A 94 -15.03 20.96 -0.48
C ASP A 94 -13.67 21.20 -1.14
N MET A 95 -13.39 22.45 -1.53
CA MET A 95 -12.08 22.85 -2.04
C MET A 95 -10.97 22.57 -1.02
N LEU A 96 -11.17 22.94 0.26
CA LEU A 96 -10.18 22.70 1.33
C LEU A 96 -10.01 21.21 1.64
N LYS A 97 -11.09 20.42 1.62
CA LYS A 97 -11.02 18.96 1.76
C LYS A 97 -10.20 18.34 0.63
N SER A 98 -10.45 18.76 -0.61
CA SER A 98 -9.71 18.29 -1.77
C SER A 98 -8.24 18.70 -1.70
N TYR A 99 -7.94 19.94 -1.34
CA TYR A 99 -6.57 20.43 -1.14
C TYR A 99 -5.78 19.55 -0.18
N GLY A 100 -6.36 19.21 0.98
CA GLY A 100 -5.72 18.32 1.95
C GLY A 100 -5.42 16.92 1.43
N LYS A 101 -6.20 16.41 0.46
CA LYS A 101 -5.93 15.12 -0.19
C LYS A 101 -4.86 15.23 -1.28
N LEU A 102 -4.90 16.30 -2.08
CA LEU A 102 -4.02 16.50 -3.22
C LEU A 102 -2.58 16.81 -2.81
N ILE A 103 -2.38 17.57 -1.73
CA ILE A 103 -1.02 17.86 -1.21
C ILE A 103 -0.29 16.61 -0.72
N LEU A 104 -1.02 15.55 -0.37
CA LEU A 104 -0.47 14.28 0.11
C LEU A 104 -0.31 13.24 -1.01
N ASN A 105 -0.84 13.52 -2.22
CA ASN A 105 -0.82 12.57 -3.32
C ASN A 105 -0.75 13.29 -4.67
N GLU A 106 0.46 13.39 -5.19
CA GLU A 106 0.74 14.02 -6.46
C GLU A 106 0.06 13.32 -7.65
N CYS A 107 -0.11 12.00 -7.61
CA CYS A 107 -0.84 11.28 -8.66
C CYS A 107 -2.31 11.72 -8.74
N LEU A 108 -2.95 12.07 -7.61
CA LEU A 108 -4.31 12.61 -7.62
C LEU A 108 -4.35 14.02 -8.23
N PHE A 109 -3.32 14.84 -7.98
CA PHE A 109 -3.22 16.15 -8.60
C PHE A 109 -3.00 16.03 -10.12
N GLN A 110 -2.10 15.15 -10.54
CA GLN A 110 -1.88 14.91 -11.97
C GLN A 110 -3.16 14.43 -12.67
N ALA A 111 -3.89 13.49 -12.08
CA ALA A 111 -5.18 13.04 -12.60
C ALA A 111 -6.18 14.20 -12.72
N LEU A 112 -6.24 15.11 -11.72
CA LEU A 112 -7.07 16.31 -11.79
C LEU A 112 -6.67 17.24 -12.94
N MET A 113 -5.39 17.33 -13.27
CA MET A 113 -4.90 18.18 -14.37
C MET A 113 -5.24 17.61 -15.74
N GLU A 114 -5.34 16.30 -15.88
CA GLU A 114 -5.73 15.61 -17.13
C GLU A 114 -7.24 15.65 -17.40
N LEU A 115 -8.07 15.90 -16.38
CA LEU A 115 -9.52 15.97 -16.55
C LEU A 115 -9.96 17.24 -17.32
N PRO A 116 -11.01 17.14 -18.16
CA PRO A 116 -11.71 18.29 -18.71
C PRO A 116 -12.26 19.20 -17.59
N MET A 117 -12.16 20.52 -17.76
CA MET A 117 -12.50 21.52 -16.72
C MET A 117 -13.92 21.37 -16.15
N ASP A 118 -14.88 21.05 -17.01
CA ASP A 118 -16.29 20.80 -16.69
C ASP A 118 -16.50 19.59 -15.76
N THR A 119 -15.61 18.60 -15.83
CA THR A 119 -15.71 17.38 -15.00
C THR A 119 -14.97 17.46 -13.67
N LYS A 120 -14.05 18.43 -13.52
CA LYS A 120 -13.16 18.53 -12.34
C LYS A 120 -13.94 18.67 -11.05
N LYS A 121 -15.00 19.49 -11.02
CA LYS A 121 -15.83 19.69 -9.84
C LYS A 121 -16.48 18.39 -9.36
N GLU A 122 -17.15 17.67 -10.25
CA GLU A 122 -17.85 16.43 -9.91
C GLU A 122 -16.87 15.38 -9.38
N TRP A 123 -15.71 15.27 -10.01
CA TRP A 123 -14.66 14.37 -9.56
C TRP A 123 -14.13 14.73 -8.17
N LEU A 124 -13.92 16.01 -7.86
CA LEU A 124 -13.52 16.47 -6.53
C LEU A 124 -14.57 16.16 -5.46
N LEU A 125 -15.87 16.29 -5.79
CA LEU A 125 -16.94 15.94 -4.86
C LEU A 125 -16.98 14.44 -4.55
N MET A 126 -16.88 13.60 -5.58
CA MET A 126 -16.75 12.14 -5.40
C MET A 126 -15.49 11.78 -4.59
N LEU A 127 -14.38 12.49 -4.81
CA LEU A 127 -13.17 12.30 -4.02
C LEU A 127 -13.41 12.64 -2.55
N ASN A 128 -14.16 13.71 -2.26
CA ASN A 128 -14.43 14.17 -0.90
C ASN A 128 -15.39 13.27 -0.11
N GLU A 129 -16.36 12.63 -0.77
CA GLU A 129 -17.36 11.74 -0.14
C GLU A 129 -16.73 10.54 0.59
N LYS A 130 -15.62 10.00 0.07
CA LYS A 130 -15.00 8.75 0.55
C LYS A 130 -14.42 8.78 1.98
N ASN A 131 -14.49 9.90 2.69
CA ASN A 131 -13.92 10.06 4.05
C ASN A 131 -14.97 10.41 5.13
N SER A 132 -16.27 10.36 4.82
CA SER A 132 -17.34 10.60 5.80
C SER A 132 -17.74 9.28 6.48
N ASN A 133 -16.87 8.73 7.32
CA ASN A 133 -17.20 7.61 8.22
C ASN A 133 -16.95 8.03 9.67
#